data_AF-A0A937V4G5-F1
#
_entry.id   AF-A0A937V4G5-F1
#
_cell.length_a   1.000
_cell.length_b   1.000
_cell.length_c   1.000
_cell.angle_alpha   90.00
_cell.angle_beta   90.00
_cell.angle_gamma   90.00
#
_symmetry.space_group_name_H-M   'P 1'
#
loop_
_entity.id
_entity.type
_entity.pdbx_description
1 polymer ?
#
loop_
_entity_poly.entity_id
_entity_poly.type
_entity_poly.pdbx_seq_one_letter_code
_entity_poly.pdbx_strand_id
1 'polypeptide(L)'
;MANLKSSGKEIQRLESQRLPAVEVSRLQTALEELKNCAATDCRPPAEMAVKMEAVGVAKANGNIWTISLLGILAGFFIGLGAMFCTLVTTDIQVGFGLTKLLGGVVFCLGLILVVLAGAELFTGNALMVASRASGKIKLSQLFQNWGIVYFTNLVGSLLLVAVVFYSQFWALDGYKVGVNALSIANAKVNLAFWPAFARGILCNTLVCLAVWLCFGARSTIDKVFAILFPITAFVACGFEHSIANMYFIPMGIVMAGQAKVLEVAGVTASQVANLNVAGFIGNLVPVTLGNIVGGTFVGSIYWLAYLRKERAAEAATARPWLTGMFSRPGLQPQQVNYLDAETKALISVLAKARDDSAFLAKLADNPDKALKAYKLTPEAKAALESGDVRWLESRVGVLDEPLRTWLTSRLAQEKW
;
A
#
# COMPACT_ATOMS: atom_id res chain seq x y z
N MET A 1 8.13 -11.81 43.37
CA MET A 1 8.55 -10.57 44.06
C MET A 1 10.07 -10.43 44.25
N ALA A 2 10.85 -11.52 44.38
CA ALA A 2 12.32 -11.43 44.48
C ALA A 2 13.02 -10.97 43.18
N ASN A 3 12.54 -11.38 42.00
CA ASN A 3 13.10 -10.96 40.70
C ASN A 3 12.84 -9.50 40.30
N LEU A 4 11.85 -8.83 40.92
CA LEU A 4 11.61 -7.39 40.70
C LEU A 4 12.58 -6.52 41.51
N LYS A 5 13.09 -7.02 42.64
CA LYS A 5 14.07 -6.32 43.46
C LYS A 5 15.50 -6.40 42.91
N SER A 6 15.83 -7.42 42.11
CA SER A 6 17.14 -7.49 41.43
C SER A 6 17.21 -6.52 40.25
N SER A 7 16.15 -6.40 39.45
CA SER A 7 16.08 -5.44 38.34
C SER A 7 16.11 -3.98 38.81
N GLY A 8 15.52 -3.66 39.97
CA GLY A 8 15.59 -2.31 40.55
C GLY A 8 17.02 -1.89 40.94
N LYS A 9 17.85 -2.83 41.43
CA LYS A 9 19.27 -2.56 41.73
C LYS A 9 20.12 -2.44 40.48
N GLU A 10 19.75 -3.13 39.41
CA GLU A 10 20.45 -3.09 38.12
C GLU A 10 20.20 -1.78 37.37
N ILE A 11 18.96 -1.24 37.45
CA ILE A 11 18.61 0.10 36.96
C ILE A 11 19.38 1.19 37.73
N GLN A 12 19.46 1.09 39.06
CA GLN A 12 20.23 2.03 39.89
C GLN A 12 21.74 1.96 39.60
N ARG A 13 22.25 0.78 39.20
CA ARG A 13 23.64 0.60 38.79
C ARG A 13 23.92 1.22 37.42
N LEU A 14 22.97 1.15 36.50
CA LEU A 14 23.04 1.80 35.18
C LEU A 14 22.91 3.34 35.28
N GLU A 15 22.11 3.85 36.22
CA GLU A 15 22.07 5.30 36.53
C GLU A 15 23.40 5.82 37.12
N SER A 16 24.15 4.96 37.81
CA SER A 16 25.47 5.31 38.39
C SER A 16 26.59 5.33 37.34
N GLN A 17 26.38 4.71 36.18
CA GLN A 17 27.26 4.83 35.01
C GLN A 17 26.75 5.99 34.16
N ARG A 18 27.43 7.14 34.22
CA ARG A 18 27.17 8.28 33.32
C ARG A 18 27.34 7.84 31.86
N LEU A 19 26.26 7.39 31.24
CA LEU A 19 26.15 7.33 29.79
C LEU A 19 26.35 8.77 29.28
N PRO A 20 27.23 9.00 28.28
CA PRO A 20 27.44 10.33 27.72
C PRO A 20 26.09 10.94 27.32
N ALA A 21 25.90 12.25 27.56
CA ALA A 21 24.63 12.95 27.31
C ALA A 21 24.08 12.77 25.88
N VAL A 22 24.95 12.44 24.92
CA VAL A 22 24.61 12.09 23.53
C VAL A 22 23.81 10.79 23.43
N GLU A 23 24.08 9.78 24.26
CA GLU A 23 23.31 8.52 24.29
C GLU A 23 21.95 8.69 24.94
N VAL A 24 21.82 9.52 25.97
CA VAL A 24 20.54 9.82 26.63
C VAL A 24 19.61 10.59 25.69
N SER A 25 20.13 11.59 24.96
CA SER A 25 19.37 12.31 23.94
C SER A 25 18.91 11.40 22.81
N ARG A 26 19.79 10.51 22.30
CA ARG A 26 19.41 9.53 21.27
C ARG A 26 18.36 8.54 21.75
N LEU A 27 18.47 8.08 22.99
CA LEU A 27 17.48 7.20 23.61
C LEU A 27 16.15 7.91 23.81
N GLN A 28 16.14 9.18 24.19
CA GLN A 28 14.94 10.00 24.32
C GLN A 28 14.28 10.27 22.96
N THR A 29 15.04 10.62 21.93
CA THR A 29 14.53 10.75 20.56
C THR A 29 13.95 9.43 20.07
N ALA A 30 14.65 8.31 20.26
CA ALA A 30 14.15 6.98 19.91
C ALA A 30 12.89 6.60 20.72
N LEU A 31 12.80 7.01 21.98
CA LEU A 31 11.63 6.81 22.84
C LEU A 31 10.45 7.66 22.38
N GLU A 32 10.67 8.91 21.99
CA GLU A 32 9.64 9.81 21.47
C GLU A 32 9.17 9.37 20.07
N GLU A 33 10.08 8.89 19.22
CA GLU A 33 9.75 8.22 17.95
C GLU A 33 8.97 6.92 18.17
N LEU A 34 9.33 6.12 19.19
CA LEU A 34 8.58 4.93 19.61
C LEU A 34 7.19 5.28 20.13
N LYS A 35 7.05 6.35 20.93
CA LYS A 35 5.76 6.86 21.42
C LYS A 35 4.89 7.39 20.28
N ASN A 36 5.45 8.12 19.31
CA ASN A 36 4.72 8.60 18.15
C ASN A 36 4.33 7.45 17.19
N CYS A 37 5.20 6.45 17.03
CA CYS A 37 4.86 5.19 16.37
C CYS A 37 3.77 4.40 17.11
N ALA A 38 3.69 4.54 18.44
CA ALA A 38 2.64 3.94 19.25
C ALA A 38 1.33 4.76 19.26
N ALA A 39 1.40 6.07 18.99
CA ALA A 39 0.25 6.98 19.01
C ALA A 39 -0.53 7.02 17.68
N THR A 40 0.08 6.60 16.56
CA THR A 40 -0.59 6.48 15.25
C THR A 40 -0.79 5.01 14.88
N ASP A 41 -2.03 4.52 15.07
CA ASP A 41 -2.38 3.12 14.87
C ASP A 41 -2.14 2.62 13.42
N CYS A 42 -2.25 3.51 12.43
CA CYS A 42 -2.01 3.22 11.00
C CYS A 42 -0.99 4.20 10.39
N ARG A 43 -0.16 3.73 9.43
CA ARG A 43 0.74 4.63 8.69
C ARG A 43 -0.07 5.61 7.82
N PRO A 44 0.28 6.90 7.79
CA PRO A 44 -0.36 7.87 6.91
C PRO A 44 -0.07 7.57 5.42
N PRO A 45 -0.92 8.03 4.48
CA PRO A 45 -0.78 7.76 3.05
C PRO A 45 0.58 8.13 2.43
N ALA A 46 1.23 9.19 2.91
CA ALA A 46 2.56 9.57 2.44
C ALA A 46 3.63 8.51 2.76
N GLU A 47 3.64 7.98 3.99
CA GLU A 47 4.53 6.88 4.39
C GLU A 47 4.19 5.58 3.65
N MET A 48 2.91 5.30 3.41
CA MET A 48 2.48 4.17 2.59
C MET A 48 3.05 4.26 1.17
N ALA A 49 3.13 5.46 0.60
CA ALA A 49 3.70 5.69 -0.73
C ALA A 49 5.20 5.34 -0.78
N VAL A 50 5.95 5.78 0.22
CA VAL A 50 7.39 5.46 0.35
C VAL A 50 7.58 3.94 0.50
N LYS A 51 6.74 3.28 1.32
CA LYS A 51 6.81 1.83 1.50
C LYS A 51 6.47 1.07 0.21
N MET A 52 5.43 1.48 -0.51
CA MET A 52 5.07 0.91 -1.81
C MET A 52 6.23 1.03 -2.81
N GLU A 53 6.86 2.21 -2.89
CA GLU A 53 8.02 2.45 -3.74
C GLU A 53 9.18 1.51 -3.39
N ALA A 54 9.52 1.40 -2.10
CA ALA A 54 10.60 0.54 -1.61
C ALA A 54 10.33 -0.95 -1.91
N VAL A 55 9.08 -1.41 -1.73
CA VAL A 55 8.67 -2.78 -2.08
C VAL A 55 8.85 -3.02 -3.58
N GLY A 56 8.47 -2.07 -4.44
CA GLY A 56 8.67 -2.22 -5.88
C GLY A 56 10.15 -2.27 -6.30
N VAL A 57 11.03 -1.55 -5.60
CA VAL A 57 12.49 -1.65 -5.80
C VAL A 57 13.01 -3.02 -5.37
N ALA A 58 12.58 -3.53 -4.21
CA ALA A 58 12.97 -4.85 -3.73
C ALA A 58 12.55 -5.96 -4.72
N LYS A 59 11.32 -5.89 -5.25
CA LYS A 59 10.81 -6.84 -6.26
C LYS A 59 11.58 -6.76 -7.59
N ALA A 60 11.98 -5.58 -8.01
CA ALA A 60 12.75 -5.39 -9.25
C ALA A 60 14.19 -5.92 -9.17
N ASN A 61 14.76 -5.99 -7.96
CA ASN A 61 16.12 -6.47 -7.71
C ASN A 61 16.16 -7.88 -7.10
N GLY A 62 14.99 -8.50 -6.91
CA GLY A 62 14.90 -9.82 -6.29
C GLY A 62 15.46 -10.93 -7.17
N ASN A 63 15.90 -12.02 -6.53
CA ASN A 63 16.41 -13.19 -7.23
C ASN A 63 15.28 -13.83 -8.06
N ILE A 64 15.55 -14.11 -9.35
CA ILE A 64 14.56 -14.67 -10.29
C ILE A 64 13.99 -16.00 -9.79
N TRP A 65 14.79 -16.87 -9.19
CA TRP A 65 14.32 -18.16 -8.66
C TRP A 65 13.36 -17.96 -7.50
N THR A 66 13.72 -17.10 -6.54
CA THR A 66 12.85 -16.76 -5.42
C THR A 66 11.54 -16.14 -5.89
N ILE A 67 11.60 -15.15 -6.78
CA ILE A 67 10.40 -14.51 -7.37
C ILE A 67 9.53 -15.54 -8.09
N SER A 68 10.14 -16.48 -8.81
CA SER A 68 9.42 -17.51 -9.55
C SER A 68 8.69 -18.49 -8.62
N LEU A 69 9.35 -18.95 -7.55
CA LEU A 69 8.75 -19.84 -6.55
C LEU A 69 7.59 -19.13 -5.81
N LEU A 70 7.81 -17.89 -5.39
CA LEU A 70 6.76 -17.07 -4.78
C LEU A 70 5.63 -16.76 -5.75
N GLY A 71 5.91 -16.68 -7.06
CA GLY A 71 4.92 -16.53 -8.12
C GLY A 71 4.05 -17.78 -8.30
N ILE A 72 4.65 -18.97 -8.27
CA ILE A 72 3.90 -20.22 -8.27
C ILE A 72 2.96 -20.29 -7.06
N LEU A 73 3.46 -19.95 -5.86
CA LEU A 73 2.62 -19.91 -4.66
C LEU A 73 1.46 -18.92 -4.78
N ALA A 74 1.68 -17.73 -5.35
CA ALA A 74 0.60 -16.76 -5.50
C ALA A 74 -0.52 -17.25 -6.44
N GLY A 75 -0.15 -17.88 -7.57
CA GLY A 75 -1.12 -18.49 -8.48
C GLY A 75 -1.93 -19.61 -7.82
N PHE A 76 -1.26 -20.43 -7.01
CA PHE A 76 -1.89 -21.49 -6.23
C PHE A 76 -2.84 -20.92 -5.16
N PHE A 77 -2.42 -19.90 -4.40
CA PHE A 77 -3.24 -19.27 -3.36
C PHE A 77 -4.48 -18.57 -3.91
N ILE A 78 -4.35 -17.81 -5.00
CA ILE A 78 -5.53 -17.22 -5.68
C ILE A 78 -6.47 -18.32 -6.17
N GLY A 79 -5.93 -19.41 -6.70
CA GLY A 79 -6.70 -20.59 -7.05
C GLY A 79 -7.45 -21.21 -5.85
N LEU A 80 -6.84 -21.27 -4.66
CA LEU A 80 -7.52 -21.79 -3.45
C LEU A 80 -8.72 -20.93 -3.06
N GLY A 81 -8.60 -19.60 -3.16
CA GLY A 81 -9.73 -18.69 -2.97
C GLY A 81 -10.84 -18.92 -4.00
N ALA A 82 -10.47 -19.15 -5.27
CA ALA A 82 -11.41 -19.48 -6.34
C ALA A 82 -12.11 -20.83 -6.15
N MET A 83 -11.37 -21.85 -5.72
CA MET A 83 -11.89 -23.18 -5.35
C MET A 83 -12.90 -23.06 -4.21
N PHE A 84 -12.57 -22.32 -3.15
CA PHE A 84 -13.45 -22.14 -2.00
C PHE A 84 -14.71 -21.36 -2.38
N CYS A 85 -14.57 -20.29 -3.16
CA CYS A 85 -15.71 -19.55 -3.74
C CYS A 85 -16.63 -20.45 -4.57
N THR A 86 -16.07 -21.37 -5.35
CA THR A 86 -16.87 -22.31 -6.16
C THR A 86 -17.72 -23.20 -5.28
N LEU A 87 -17.15 -23.78 -4.21
CA LEU A 87 -17.90 -24.61 -3.28
C LEU A 87 -19.02 -23.86 -2.56
N VAL A 88 -18.71 -22.68 -2.00
CA VAL A 88 -19.67 -21.92 -1.18
C VAL A 88 -20.84 -21.37 -2.01
N THR A 89 -20.62 -21.13 -3.30
CA THR A 89 -21.67 -20.68 -4.21
C THR A 89 -22.45 -21.84 -4.87
N THR A 90 -22.06 -23.09 -4.61
CA THR A 90 -22.82 -24.26 -5.08
C THR A 90 -24.08 -24.44 -4.23
N ASP A 91 -25.22 -24.61 -4.91
CA ASP A 91 -26.54 -24.92 -4.34
C ASP A 91 -27.05 -23.96 -3.25
N ILE A 92 -26.58 -22.72 -3.24
CA ILE A 92 -26.97 -21.75 -2.24
C ILE A 92 -28.28 -21.02 -2.62
N GLN A 93 -29.31 -21.16 -1.80
CA GLN A 93 -30.66 -20.63 -2.05
C GLN A 93 -30.96 -19.37 -1.22
N VAL A 94 -30.07 -18.37 -1.27
CA VAL A 94 -30.19 -17.11 -0.49
C VAL A 94 -30.35 -15.85 -1.35
N GLY A 95 -30.56 -16.04 -2.66
CA GLY A 95 -30.71 -14.95 -3.64
C GLY A 95 -29.38 -14.48 -4.24
N PHE A 96 -29.47 -13.81 -5.40
CA PHE A 96 -28.30 -13.46 -6.22
C PHE A 96 -27.27 -12.60 -5.49
N GLY A 97 -27.72 -11.49 -4.86
CA GLY A 97 -26.83 -10.55 -4.18
C GLY A 97 -26.06 -11.17 -3.01
N LEU A 98 -26.76 -11.91 -2.14
CA LEU A 98 -26.14 -12.59 -0.99
C LEU A 98 -25.22 -13.73 -1.42
N THR A 99 -25.58 -14.48 -2.47
CA THR A 99 -24.70 -15.51 -3.07
C THR A 99 -23.37 -14.89 -3.53
N LYS A 100 -23.45 -13.75 -4.23
CA LYS A 100 -22.27 -13.02 -4.71
C LYS A 100 -21.44 -12.44 -3.56
N LEU A 101 -22.10 -11.93 -2.52
CA LEU A 101 -21.44 -11.44 -1.31
C LEU A 101 -20.67 -12.55 -0.59
N LEU A 102 -21.31 -13.69 -0.33
CA LEU A 102 -20.69 -14.83 0.34
C LEU A 102 -19.52 -15.39 -0.46
N GLY A 103 -19.69 -15.53 -1.78
CA GLY A 103 -18.61 -15.90 -2.70
C GLY A 103 -17.42 -14.94 -2.60
N GLY A 104 -17.67 -13.64 -2.55
CA GLY A 104 -16.63 -12.61 -2.39
C GLY A 104 -15.90 -12.68 -1.05
N VAL A 105 -16.63 -12.87 0.05
CA VAL A 105 -16.04 -13.00 1.39
C VAL A 105 -15.08 -14.18 1.44
N VAL A 106 -15.48 -15.35 0.94
CA VAL A 106 -14.63 -16.54 1.00
C VAL A 106 -13.49 -16.51 -0.01
N PHE A 107 -13.66 -15.82 -1.14
CA PHE A 107 -12.60 -15.60 -2.12
C PHE A 107 -11.43 -14.79 -1.53
N CYS A 108 -11.66 -13.98 -0.50
CA CYS A 108 -10.62 -13.20 0.20
C CYS A 108 -9.46 -14.07 0.70
N LEU A 109 -9.72 -15.37 0.98
CA LEU A 109 -8.69 -16.35 1.34
C LEU A 109 -7.46 -16.26 0.41
N GLY A 110 -7.68 -16.11 -0.90
CA GLY A 110 -6.59 -16.09 -1.87
C GLY A 110 -5.63 -14.93 -1.66
N LEU A 111 -6.14 -13.69 -1.58
CA LEU A 111 -5.27 -12.52 -1.39
C LEU A 111 -4.71 -12.44 0.04
N ILE A 112 -5.44 -12.91 1.05
CA ILE A 112 -4.93 -13.01 2.42
C ILE A 112 -3.67 -13.89 2.46
N LEU A 113 -3.72 -15.08 1.85
CA LEU A 113 -2.56 -15.97 1.77
C LEU A 113 -1.41 -15.31 1.01
N VAL A 114 -1.67 -14.67 -0.13
CA VAL A 114 -0.63 -13.96 -0.91
C VAL A 114 0.07 -12.90 -0.07
N VAL A 115 -0.68 -12.02 0.60
CA VAL A 115 -0.11 -10.87 1.32
C VAL A 115 0.57 -11.29 2.62
N LEU A 116 0.01 -12.24 3.36
CA LEU A 116 0.56 -12.68 4.64
C LEU A 116 1.74 -13.64 4.49
N ALA A 117 1.69 -14.54 3.51
CA ALA A 117 2.81 -15.46 3.22
C ALA A 117 3.90 -14.83 2.35
N GLY A 118 3.68 -13.62 1.82
CA GLY A 118 4.67 -12.89 1.02
C GLY A 118 4.87 -13.44 -0.39
N ALA A 119 3.81 -13.95 -1.01
CA ALA A 119 3.86 -14.47 -2.37
C ALA A 119 3.89 -13.35 -3.44
N GLU A 120 4.38 -13.66 -4.63
CA GLU A 120 4.55 -12.69 -5.72
C GLU A 120 3.36 -12.74 -6.69
N LEU A 121 2.49 -11.74 -6.62
CA LEU A 121 1.27 -11.69 -7.43
C LEU A 121 1.36 -10.60 -8.49
N PHE A 122 1.15 -10.97 -9.76
CA PHE A 122 1.24 -10.06 -10.90
C PHE A 122 0.35 -8.82 -10.74
N THR A 123 -0.91 -9.01 -10.37
CA THR A 123 -1.90 -7.92 -10.24
C THR A 123 -1.50 -6.90 -9.17
N GLY A 124 -0.92 -7.35 -8.05
CA GLY A 124 -0.33 -6.47 -7.03
C GLY A 124 0.99 -5.83 -7.47
N ASN A 125 1.80 -6.52 -8.28
CA ASN A 125 3.05 -6.00 -8.82
C ASN A 125 2.83 -4.87 -9.84
N ALA A 126 1.59 -4.61 -10.27
CA ALA A 126 1.25 -3.41 -11.04
C ALA A 126 1.63 -2.11 -10.30
N LEU A 127 1.64 -2.11 -8.96
CA LEU A 127 2.06 -0.97 -8.13
C LEU A 127 3.56 -0.61 -8.28
N MET A 128 4.38 -1.51 -8.83
CA MET A 128 5.79 -1.22 -9.15
C MET A 128 5.96 -0.04 -10.13
N VAL A 129 4.89 0.34 -10.85
CA VAL A 129 4.88 1.54 -11.68
C VAL A 129 5.26 2.81 -10.89
N ALA A 130 4.95 2.87 -9.59
CA ALA A 130 5.34 4.01 -8.75
C ALA A 130 6.86 4.07 -8.56
N SER A 131 7.52 2.94 -8.29
CA SER A 131 8.99 2.85 -8.22
C SER A 131 9.64 3.20 -9.55
N ARG A 132 8.98 2.85 -10.67
CA ARG A 132 9.42 3.23 -12.01
C ARG A 132 9.26 4.73 -12.25
N ALA A 133 8.14 5.33 -11.83
CA ALA A 133 7.87 6.75 -11.96
C ALA A 133 8.88 7.60 -11.16
N SER A 134 9.31 7.11 -9.99
CA SER A 134 10.42 7.69 -9.22
C SER A 134 11.81 7.50 -9.84
N GLY A 135 11.93 6.76 -10.94
CA GLY A 135 13.22 6.45 -11.56
C GLY A 135 14.10 5.49 -10.77
N LYS A 136 13.57 4.80 -9.76
CA LYS A 136 14.33 3.87 -8.91
C LYS A 136 14.49 2.47 -9.54
N ILE A 137 13.68 2.13 -10.54
CA ILE A 137 13.79 0.90 -11.33
C ILE A 137 13.73 1.19 -12.83
N LYS A 138 14.37 0.35 -13.64
CA LYS A 138 14.30 0.43 -15.11
C LYS A 138 12.98 -0.11 -15.63
N LEU A 139 12.57 0.35 -16.81
CA LEU A 139 11.38 -0.18 -17.50
C LEU A 139 11.55 -1.67 -17.85
N SER A 140 12.77 -2.10 -18.19
CA SER A 140 13.08 -3.51 -18.42
C SER A 140 12.88 -4.38 -17.18
N GLN A 141 13.28 -3.90 -16.00
CA GLN A 141 13.08 -4.63 -14.73
C GLN A 141 11.59 -4.76 -14.40
N LEU A 142 10.79 -3.74 -14.68
CA LEU A 142 9.33 -3.78 -14.51
C LEU A 142 8.71 -4.88 -15.37
N PHE A 143 8.95 -4.86 -16.69
CA PHE A 143 8.37 -5.84 -17.60
C PHE A 143 8.93 -7.26 -17.38
N GLN A 144 10.21 -7.39 -17.02
CA GLN A 144 10.80 -8.68 -16.66
C GLN A 144 10.10 -9.28 -15.44
N ASN A 145 9.91 -8.49 -14.37
CA ASN A 145 9.19 -8.95 -13.18
C ASN A 145 7.75 -9.34 -13.53
N TRP A 146 7.02 -8.47 -14.24
CA TRP A 146 5.65 -8.76 -14.67
C TRP A 146 5.54 -10.03 -15.50
N GLY A 147 6.43 -10.22 -16.48
CA GLY A 147 6.42 -11.42 -17.33
C GLY A 147 6.69 -12.71 -16.54
N ILE A 148 7.72 -12.72 -15.68
CA ILE A 148 8.08 -13.89 -14.86
C ILE A 148 6.94 -14.22 -13.89
N VAL A 149 6.45 -13.22 -13.16
CA VAL A 149 5.41 -13.43 -12.13
C VAL A 149 4.10 -13.85 -12.78
N TYR A 150 3.70 -13.25 -13.90
CA TYR A 150 2.49 -13.65 -14.62
C TYR A 150 2.54 -15.11 -15.08
N PHE A 151 3.67 -15.53 -15.68
CA PHE A 151 3.84 -16.91 -16.12
C PHE A 151 3.85 -17.91 -14.96
N THR A 152 4.57 -17.58 -13.88
CA THR A 152 4.65 -18.46 -12.71
C THR A 152 3.34 -18.52 -11.92
N ASN A 153 2.58 -17.42 -11.89
CA ASN A 153 1.19 -17.43 -11.40
C ASN A 153 0.32 -18.41 -12.21
N LEU A 154 0.41 -18.41 -13.55
CA LEU A 154 -0.29 -19.38 -14.39
C LEU A 154 0.10 -20.83 -14.02
N VAL A 155 1.40 -21.11 -13.90
CA VAL A 155 1.89 -22.44 -13.48
C VAL A 155 1.28 -22.84 -12.13
N GLY A 156 1.29 -21.94 -11.14
CA GLY A 156 0.68 -22.18 -9.83
C GLY A 156 -0.81 -22.49 -9.90
N SER A 157 -1.56 -21.75 -10.71
CA SER A 157 -3.00 -21.99 -10.91
C SER A 157 -3.28 -23.33 -11.59
N LEU A 158 -2.49 -23.71 -12.61
CA LEU A 158 -2.62 -25.01 -13.29
C LEU A 158 -2.23 -26.18 -12.40
N LEU A 159 -1.22 -26.03 -11.54
CA LEU A 159 -0.87 -27.02 -10.52
C LEU A 159 -2.05 -27.26 -9.58
N LEU A 160 -2.74 -26.20 -9.15
CA LEU A 160 -3.94 -26.36 -8.35
C LEU A 160 -5.06 -27.06 -9.12
N VAL A 161 -5.29 -26.73 -10.40
CA VAL A 161 -6.28 -27.43 -11.23
C VAL A 161 -6.01 -28.94 -11.25
N ALA A 162 -4.76 -29.36 -11.41
CA ALA A 162 -4.39 -30.77 -11.36
C ALA A 162 -4.71 -31.40 -9.99
N VAL A 163 -4.31 -30.75 -8.89
CA VAL A 163 -4.56 -31.25 -7.52
C VAL A 163 -6.07 -31.36 -7.24
N VAL A 164 -6.85 -30.35 -7.61
CA VAL A 164 -8.32 -30.32 -7.43
C VAL A 164 -9.02 -31.36 -8.29
N PHE A 165 -8.52 -31.59 -9.51
CA PHE A 165 -9.06 -32.64 -10.38
C PHE A 165 -8.85 -34.04 -9.79
N TYR A 166 -7.62 -34.36 -9.38
CA TYR A 166 -7.28 -35.67 -8.81
C TYR A 166 -7.87 -35.88 -7.41
N SER A 167 -8.13 -34.83 -6.64
CA SER A 167 -8.81 -34.95 -5.35
C SER A 167 -10.30 -35.27 -5.45
N GLN A 168 -10.87 -35.23 -6.66
CA GLN A 168 -12.32 -35.38 -6.90
C GLN A 168 -13.18 -34.35 -6.17
N PHE A 169 -12.61 -33.20 -5.79
CA PHE A 169 -13.35 -32.11 -5.17
C PHE A 169 -14.54 -31.64 -6.01
N TRP A 170 -14.40 -31.66 -7.33
CA TRP A 170 -15.46 -31.31 -8.27
C TRP A 170 -16.64 -32.31 -8.29
N ALA A 171 -16.46 -33.52 -7.76
CA ALA A 171 -17.52 -34.53 -7.67
C ALA A 171 -18.38 -34.39 -6.41
N LEU A 172 -18.02 -33.49 -5.49
CA LEU A 172 -18.81 -33.21 -4.28
C LEU A 172 -20.23 -32.74 -4.62
N ASP A 173 -21.15 -33.01 -3.70
CA ASP A 173 -22.58 -32.71 -3.83
C ASP A 173 -23.17 -33.25 -5.14
N GLY A 174 -22.87 -34.52 -5.45
CA GLY A 174 -23.35 -35.18 -6.67
C GLY A 174 -22.91 -34.46 -7.95
N TYR A 175 -21.65 -34.06 -8.02
CA TYR A 175 -21.04 -33.30 -9.14
C TYR A 175 -21.52 -31.84 -9.31
N LYS A 176 -22.39 -31.33 -8.45
CA LYS A 176 -22.87 -29.93 -8.53
C LYS A 176 -21.73 -28.91 -8.36
N VAL A 177 -20.66 -29.24 -7.63
CA VAL A 177 -19.47 -28.38 -7.56
C VAL A 177 -18.79 -28.26 -8.93
N GLY A 178 -18.64 -29.37 -9.65
CA GLY A 178 -18.15 -29.39 -11.03
C GLY A 178 -19.05 -28.63 -11.99
N VAL A 179 -20.38 -28.75 -11.85
CA VAL A 179 -21.36 -27.97 -12.63
C VAL A 179 -21.21 -26.48 -12.38
N ASN A 180 -21.01 -26.06 -11.13
CA ASN A 180 -20.79 -24.65 -10.80
C ASN A 180 -19.47 -24.14 -11.40
N ALA A 181 -18.38 -24.93 -11.31
CA ALA A 181 -17.10 -24.61 -11.95
C ALA A 181 -17.24 -24.44 -13.47
N LEU A 182 -17.97 -25.36 -14.13
CA LEU A 182 -18.30 -25.29 -15.57
C LEU A 182 -19.06 -24.00 -15.91
N SER A 183 -20.10 -23.68 -15.13
CA SER A 183 -20.94 -22.49 -15.33
C SER A 183 -20.15 -21.18 -15.17
N ILE A 184 -19.33 -21.07 -14.13
CA ILE A 184 -18.47 -19.91 -13.89
C ILE A 184 -17.51 -19.70 -15.06
N ALA A 185 -16.84 -20.76 -15.51
CA ALA A 185 -15.91 -20.68 -16.64
C ALA A 185 -16.63 -20.32 -17.95
N ASN A 186 -17.79 -20.93 -18.22
CA ASN A 186 -18.56 -20.67 -19.43
C ASN A 186 -19.02 -19.21 -19.50
N ALA A 187 -19.46 -18.64 -18.37
CA ALA A 187 -19.80 -17.23 -18.30
C ALA A 187 -18.60 -16.30 -18.62
N LYS A 188 -17.38 -16.70 -18.23
CA LYS A 188 -16.17 -15.91 -18.44
C LYS A 188 -15.70 -15.91 -19.90
N VAL A 189 -15.67 -17.06 -20.55
CA VAL A 189 -15.21 -17.18 -21.96
C VAL A 189 -16.20 -16.58 -22.96
N ASN A 190 -17.46 -16.34 -22.54
CA ASN A 190 -18.48 -15.67 -23.35
C ASN A 190 -18.50 -14.13 -23.18
N LEU A 191 -17.59 -13.55 -22.39
CA LEU A 191 -17.51 -12.09 -22.30
C LEU A 191 -16.90 -11.51 -23.58
N ALA A 192 -17.57 -10.50 -24.14
CA ALA A 192 -16.98 -9.67 -25.18
C ALA A 192 -15.76 -8.90 -24.66
N PHE A 193 -14.87 -8.50 -25.58
CA PHE A 193 -13.61 -7.83 -25.27
C PHE A 193 -13.77 -6.61 -24.35
N TRP A 194 -14.63 -5.65 -24.69
CA TRP A 194 -14.77 -4.40 -23.94
C TRP A 194 -15.36 -4.59 -22.53
N PRO A 195 -16.44 -5.38 -22.34
CA PRO A 195 -16.89 -5.75 -21.00
C PRO A 195 -15.80 -6.45 -20.17
N ALA A 196 -15.07 -7.41 -20.73
CA ALA A 196 -13.98 -8.10 -20.04
C ALA A 196 -12.84 -7.15 -19.65
N PHE A 197 -12.46 -6.25 -20.56
CA PHE A 197 -11.44 -5.22 -20.33
C PHE A 197 -11.85 -4.25 -19.21
N ALA A 198 -13.05 -3.68 -19.27
CA ALA A 198 -13.55 -2.74 -18.26
C ALA A 198 -13.68 -3.39 -16.88
N ARG A 199 -14.18 -4.64 -16.82
CA ARG A 199 -14.20 -5.44 -15.59
C ARG A 199 -12.79 -5.73 -15.08
N GLY A 200 -11.82 -5.91 -15.96
CA GLY A 200 -10.41 -6.02 -15.61
C GLY A 200 -9.84 -4.76 -14.94
N ILE A 201 -10.19 -3.58 -15.45
CA ILE A 201 -9.77 -2.30 -14.85
C ILE A 201 -10.29 -2.20 -13.41
N LEU A 202 -11.60 -2.36 -13.25
CA LEU A 202 -12.26 -2.23 -11.94
C LEU A 202 -11.75 -3.27 -10.93
N CYS A 203 -11.51 -4.50 -11.39
CA CYS A 203 -10.91 -5.54 -10.57
C CYS A 203 -9.55 -5.10 -10.02
N ASN A 204 -8.61 -4.73 -10.89
CA ASN A 204 -7.25 -4.49 -10.41
C ASN A 204 -7.08 -3.13 -9.72
N THR A 205 -7.99 -2.19 -9.94
CA THR A 205 -8.10 -1.00 -9.07
C THR A 205 -8.37 -1.43 -7.62
N LEU A 206 -9.35 -2.32 -7.38
CA LEU A 206 -9.66 -2.80 -6.03
C LEU A 206 -8.58 -3.70 -5.44
N VAL A 207 -7.96 -4.57 -6.24
CA VAL A 207 -6.84 -5.42 -5.77
C VAL A 207 -5.63 -4.57 -5.38
N CYS A 208 -5.25 -3.58 -6.20
CA CYS A 208 -4.15 -2.68 -5.87
C CYS A 208 -4.48 -1.79 -4.65
N LEU A 209 -5.75 -1.38 -4.48
CA LEU A 209 -6.19 -0.67 -3.28
C LEU A 209 -6.10 -1.55 -2.02
N ALA A 210 -6.47 -2.84 -2.10
CA ALA A 210 -6.29 -3.77 -0.98
C ALA A 210 -4.82 -3.86 -0.55
N VAL A 211 -3.91 -4.07 -1.52
CA VAL A 211 -2.46 -4.13 -1.28
C VAL A 211 -1.93 -2.80 -0.73
N TRP A 212 -2.41 -1.67 -1.28
CA TRP A 212 -2.08 -0.34 -0.80
C TRP A 212 -2.46 -0.17 0.68
N LEU A 213 -3.72 -0.46 1.05
CA LEU A 213 -4.20 -0.38 2.43
C LEU A 213 -3.37 -1.25 3.40
N CYS A 214 -2.90 -2.42 2.94
CA CYS A 214 -1.98 -3.26 3.71
C CYS A 214 -0.61 -2.62 4.00
N PHE A 215 -0.19 -1.57 3.28
CA PHE A 215 1.01 -0.81 3.64
C PHE A 215 0.80 0.07 4.88
N GLY A 216 -0.45 0.50 5.12
CA GLY A 216 -0.90 1.25 6.28
C GLY A 216 -0.98 0.41 7.56
N ALA A 217 -1.28 -0.87 7.40
CA ALA A 217 -1.44 -1.85 8.48
C ALA A 217 -0.17 -2.05 9.35
N ARG A 218 -0.40 -2.30 10.64
CA ARG A 218 0.63 -2.63 11.65
C ARG A 218 0.49 -4.07 12.16
N SER A 219 -0.71 -4.66 12.11
CA SER A 219 -0.99 -6.03 12.52
C SER A 219 -1.43 -6.94 11.36
N THR A 220 -1.43 -8.25 11.60
CA THR A 220 -2.00 -9.24 10.66
C THR A 220 -3.50 -9.03 10.46
N ILE A 221 -4.23 -8.68 11.53
CA ILE A 221 -5.68 -8.48 11.47
C ILE A 221 -6.03 -7.24 10.63
N ASP A 222 -5.27 -6.15 10.75
CA ASP A 222 -5.49 -4.95 9.92
C ASP A 222 -5.36 -5.29 8.43
N LYS A 223 -4.37 -6.12 8.06
CA LYS A 223 -4.20 -6.57 6.68
C LYS A 223 -5.38 -7.40 6.21
N VAL A 224 -5.89 -8.30 7.05
CA VAL A 224 -7.06 -9.13 6.73
C VAL A 224 -8.28 -8.24 6.47
N PHE A 225 -8.56 -7.26 7.34
CA PHE A 225 -9.68 -6.33 7.15
C PHE A 225 -9.49 -5.36 5.97
N ALA A 226 -8.26 -4.91 5.72
CA ALA A 226 -7.91 -4.10 4.55
C ALA A 226 -8.16 -4.85 3.23
N ILE A 227 -8.01 -6.18 3.24
CA ILE A 227 -8.27 -7.05 2.08
C ILE A 227 -9.76 -7.36 1.93
N LEU A 228 -10.46 -7.57 3.04
CA LEU A 228 -11.83 -8.11 3.06
C LEU A 228 -12.80 -7.38 2.13
N PHE A 229 -12.98 -6.07 2.31
CA PHE A 229 -13.98 -5.32 1.56
C PHE A 229 -13.64 -5.12 0.08
N PRO A 230 -12.43 -4.68 -0.30
CA PRO A 230 -12.11 -4.51 -1.73
C PRO A 230 -12.20 -5.82 -2.52
N ILE A 231 -11.78 -6.93 -1.93
CA ILE A 231 -11.83 -8.24 -2.60
C ILE A 231 -13.25 -8.78 -2.67
N THR A 232 -14.01 -8.69 -1.58
CA THR A 232 -15.43 -9.04 -1.59
C THR A 232 -16.18 -8.24 -2.66
N ALA A 233 -15.93 -6.93 -2.76
CA ALA A 233 -16.60 -6.06 -3.72
C ALA A 233 -16.31 -6.46 -5.18
N PHE A 234 -15.05 -6.67 -5.57
CA PHE A 234 -14.76 -6.99 -6.97
C PHE A 234 -15.38 -8.34 -7.38
N VAL A 235 -15.37 -9.33 -6.48
CA VAL A 235 -15.93 -10.65 -6.74
C VAL A 235 -17.46 -10.55 -6.81
N ALA A 236 -18.08 -9.86 -5.86
CA ALA A 236 -19.53 -9.72 -5.81
C ALA A 236 -20.07 -8.96 -7.04
N CYS A 237 -19.36 -7.94 -7.51
CA CYS A 237 -19.68 -7.20 -8.73
C CYS A 237 -19.34 -7.95 -10.04
N GLY A 238 -18.72 -9.13 -9.96
CA GLY A 238 -18.36 -9.92 -11.14
C GLY A 238 -17.27 -9.28 -12.00
N PHE A 239 -16.34 -8.56 -11.37
CA PHE A 239 -15.15 -8.04 -12.04
C PHE A 239 -14.15 -9.18 -12.34
N GLU A 240 -13.26 -8.95 -13.31
CA GLU A 240 -12.43 -10.01 -13.89
C GLU A 240 -10.97 -9.90 -13.42
N HIS A 241 -10.47 -10.97 -12.79
CA HIS A 241 -9.10 -11.06 -12.29
C HIS A 241 -8.31 -12.08 -13.12
N SER A 242 -7.29 -11.63 -13.85
CA SER A 242 -6.49 -12.46 -14.76
C SER A 242 -5.98 -13.74 -14.08
N ILE A 243 -5.36 -13.62 -12.90
CA ILE A 243 -4.80 -14.79 -12.20
C ILE A 243 -5.89 -15.71 -11.63
N ALA A 244 -7.07 -15.19 -11.29
CA ALA A 244 -8.17 -16.07 -10.88
C ALA A 244 -8.74 -16.83 -12.08
N ASN A 245 -8.78 -16.19 -13.24
CA ASN A 245 -9.23 -16.79 -14.49
C ASN A 245 -8.25 -17.89 -14.99
N MET A 246 -6.96 -17.80 -14.61
CA MET A 246 -5.98 -18.89 -14.82
C MET A 246 -6.30 -20.17 -14.02
N TYR A 247 -7.17 -20.10 -13.01
CA TYR A 247 -7.74 -21.27 -12.34
C TYR A 247 -9.15 -21.59 -12.85
N PHE A 248 -10.07 -20.61 -12.82
CA PHE A 248 -11.48 -20.84 -13.13
C PHE A 248 -11.69 -21.43 -14.52
N ILE A 249 -11.04 -20.86 -15.54
CA ILE A 249 -11.28 -21.27 -16.93
C ILE A 249 -10.66 -22.64 -17.19
N PRO A 250 -9.37 -22.92 -16.87
CA PRO A 250 -8.82 -24.25 -17.05
C PRO A 250 -9.58 -25.33 -16.26
N MET A 251 -10.04 -25.04 -15.03
CA MET A 251 -10.88 -25.97 -14.29
C MET A 251 -12.20 -26.25 -15.03
N GLY A 252 -12.85 -25.22 -15.56
CA GLY A 252 -14.06 -25.38 -16.39
C GLY A 252 -13.83 -26.16 -17.69
N ILE A 253 -12.67 -25.98 -18.35
CA ILE A 253 -12.29 -26.78 -19.53
C ILE A 253 -12.19 -28.27 -19.14
N VAL A 254 -11.55 -28.57 -18.00
CA VAL A 254 -11.47 -29.96 -17.51
C VAL A 254 -12.87 -30.52 -17.19
N MET A 255 -13.76 -29.71 -16.62
CA MET A 255 -15.16 -30.10 -16.34
C MET A 255 -15.99 -30.30 -17.61
N ALA A 256 -15.75 -29.53 -18.67
CA ALA A 256 -16.39 -29.72 -19.97
C ALA A 256 -16.06 -31.08 -20.60
N GLY A 257 -14.94 -31.70 -20.19
CA GLY A 257 -14.56 -33.06 -20.58
C GLY A 257 -15.17 -34.18 -19.71
N GLN A 258 -15.90 -33.87 -18.63
CA GLN A 258 -16.46 -34.88 -17.72
C GLN A 258 -17.92 -35.19 -18.05
N ALA A 259 -18.19 -36.39 -18.59
CA ALA A 259 -19.53 -36.81 -18.99
C ALA A 259 -20.59 -36.66 -17.88
N LYS A 260 -20.26 -37.06 -16.64
CA LYS A 260 -21.17 -36.93 -15.49
C LYS A 260 -21.48 -35.48 -15.13
N VAL A 261 -20.52 -34.57 -15.29
CA VAL A 261 -20.75 -33.14 -15.02
C VAL A 261 -21.70 -32.56 -16.06
N LEU A 262 -21.51 -32.90 -17.34
CA LEU A 262 -22.41 -32.50 -18.42
C LEU A 262 -23.83 -33.04 -18.24
N GLU A 263 -23.95 -34.31 -17.84
CA GLU A 263 -25.23 -34.96 -17.53
C GLU A 263 -25.97 -34.22 -16.40
N VAL A 264 -25.31 -33.99 -15.26
CA VAL A 264 -25.91 -33.29 -14.11
C VAL A 264 -26.22 -31.83 -14.45
N ALA A 265 -25.39 -31.18 -15.27
CA ALA A 265 -25.64 -29.82 -15.75
C ALA A 265 -26.80 -29.74 -16.76
N GLY A 266 -27.22 -30.87 -17.35
CA GLY A 266 -28.23 -30.89 -18.41
C GLY A 266 -27.77 -30.19 -19.70
N VAL A 267 -26.46 -30.17 -19.98
CA VAL A 267 -25.88 -29.53 -21.17
C VAL A 267 -25.05 -30.51 -21.99
N THR A 268 -24.97 -30.27 -23.30
CA THR A 268 -24.13 -31.06 -24.21
C THR A 268 -22.73 -30.46 -24.34
N ALA A 269 -21.76 -31.27 -24.77
CA ALA A 269 -20.41 -30.79 -25.07
C ALA A 269 -20.40 -29.68 -26.15
N SER A 270 -21.35 -29.71 -27.10
CA SER A 270 -21.48 -28.67 -28.12
C SER A 270 -21.92 -27.31 -27.56
N GLN A 271 -22.75 -27.30 -26.52
CA GLN A 271 -23.22 -26.05 -25.88
C GLN A 271 -22.12 -25.33 -25.10
N VAL A 272 -21.05 -26.04 -24.73
CA VAL A 272 -19.88 -25.51 -23.99
C VAL A 272 -18.58 -25.62 -24.80
N ALA A 273 -18.66 -25.75 -26.13
CA ALA A 273 -17.51 -25.96 -27.00
C ALA A 273 -16.51 -24.78 -27.01
N ASN A 274 -16.95 -23.59 -26.57
CA ASN A 274 -16.15 -22.39 -26.34
C ASN A 274 -15.20 -22.52 -25.13
N LEU A 275 -15.42 -23.47 -24.21
CA LEU A 275 -14.49 -23.82 -23.14
C LEU A 275 -13.29 -24.60 -23.70
N ASN A 276 -12.41 -23.85 -24.35
CA ASN A 276 -11.18 -24.36 -24.94
C ASN A 276 -10.06 -23.31 -24.80
N VAL A 277 -8.87 -23.60 -25.34
CA VAL A 277 -7.72 -22.70 -25.27
C VAL A 277 -8.01 -21.35 -25.95
N ALA A 278 -8.77 -21.32 -27.05
CA ALA A 278 -9.13 -20.07 -27.72
C ALA A 278 -10.07 -19.21 -26.87
N GLY A 279 -11.09 -19.81 -26.23
CA GLY A 279 -11.96 -19.12 -25.28
C GLY A 279 -11.19 -18.62 -24.05
N PHE A 280 -10.24 -19.41 -23.56
CA PHE A 280 -9.34 -19.00 -22.47
C PHE A 280 -8.52 -17.77 -22.84
N ILE A 281 -7.86 -17.78 -24.00
CA ILE A 281 -7.09 -16.62 -24.49
C ILE A 281 -8.01 -15.41 -24.74
N GLY A 282 -9.19 -15.64 -25.31
CA GLY A 282 -10.20 -14.61 -25.60
C GLY A 282 -10.68 -13.86 -24.36
N ASN A 283 -10.74 -14.53 -23.20
CA ASN A 283 -10.98 -13.88 -21.91
C ASN A 283 -9.68 -13.30 -21.31
N LEU A 284 -8.60 -14.08 -21.27
CA LEU A 284 -7.41 -13.74 -20.50
C LEU A 284 -6.72 -12.47 -21.02
N VAL A 285 -6.69 -12.24 -22.33
CA VAL A 285 -6.07 -11.06 -22.96
C VAL A 285 -6.76 -9.75 -22.52
N PRO A 286 -8.07 -9.52 -22.79
CA PRO A 286 -8.73 -8.27 -22.38
C PRO A 286 -8.69 -8.07 -20.87
N VAL A 287 -8.87 -9.13 -20.08
CA VAL A 287 -8.84 -9.04 -18.61
C VAL A 287 -7.45 -8.62 -18.11
N THR A 288 -6.37 -9.19 -18.68
CA THR A 288 -4.99 -8.85 -18.29
C THR A 288 -4.67 -7.40 -18.67
N LEU A 289 -5.05 -6.96 -19.86
CA LEU A 289 -4.90 -5.56 -20.28
C LEU A 289 -5.66 -4.61 -19.34
N GLY A 290 -6.89 -4.96 -18.99
CA GLY A 290 -7.69 -4.21 -18.03
C GLY A 290 -7.02 -4.16 -16.66
N ASN A 291 -6.52 -5.30 -16.17
CA ASN A 291 -5.81 -5.34 -14.89
C ASN A 291 -4.54 -4.46 -14.91
N ILE A 292 -3.75 -4.46 -15.99
CA ILE A 292 -2.59 -3.57 -16.12
C ILE A 292 -3.03 -2.11 -16.00
N VAL A 293 -4.07 -1.70 -16.71
CA VAL A 293 -4.59 -0.32 -16.67
C VAL A 293 -5.09 0.05 -15.27
N GLY A 294 -5.89 -0.81 -14.62
CA GLY A 294 -6.41 -0.54 -13.27
C GLY A 294 -5.30 -0.42 -12.21
N GLY A 295 -4.31 -1.32 -12.23
CA GLY A 295 -3.22 -1.28 -11.27
C GLY A 295 -2.24 -0.13 -11.52
N THR A 296 -1.92 0.15 -12.78
CA THR A 296 -1.06 1.29 -13.13
C THR A 296 -1.73 2.63 -12.80
N PHE A 297 -3.05 2.74 -12.97
CA PHE A 297 -3.83 3.89 -12.54
C PHE A 297 -3.64 4.16 -11.04
N VAL A 298 -3.86 3.15 -10.18
CA VAL A 298 -3.70 3.29 -8.73
C VAL A 298 -2.28 3.68 -8.34
N GLY A 299 -1.27 2.94 -8.83
CA GLY A 299 0.14 3.22 -8.51
C GLY A 299 0.59 4.61 -8.97
N SER A 300 0.14 5.05 -10.14
CA SER A 300 0.48 6.37 -10.69
C SER A 300 -0.18 7.51 -9.91
N ILE A 301 -1.45 7.37 -9.52
CA ILE A 301 -2.16 8.39 -8.74
C ILE A 301 -1.52 8.57 -7.36
N TYR A 302 -1.21 7.48 -6.66
CA TYR A 302 -0.54 7.57 -5.36
C TYR A 302 0.86 8.17 -5.48
N TRP A 303 1.61 7.83 -6.53
CA TRP A 303 2.90 8.45 -6.80
C TRP A 303 2.78 9.96 -7.08
N LEU A 304 1.83 10.37 -7.93
CA LEU A 304 1.58 11.77 -8.28
C LEU A 304 1.19 12.61 -7.06
N ALA A 305 0.37 12.03 -6.18
CA ALA A 305 -0.14 12.70 -4.99
C ALA A 305 0.95 12.85 -3.91
N TYR A 306 1.72 11.79 -3.63
CA TYR A 306 2.56 11.73 -2.43
C TYR A 306 4.07 11.77 -2.70
N LEU A 307 4.57 11.33 -3.87
CA LEU A 307 6.02 11.19 -4.09
C LEU A 307 6.59 12.17 -5.12
N ARG A 308 5.79 12.64 -6.09
CA ARG A 308 6.28 13.45 -7.21
C ARG A 308 7.10 14.67 -6.79
N LYS A 309 6.61 15.45 -5.80
CA LYS A 309 7.27 16.70 -5.37
C LYS A 309 8.64 16.43 -4.74
N GLU A 310 8.69 15.48 -3.82
CA GLU A 310 9.93 15.10 -3.13
C GLU A 310 10.96 14.54 -4.11
N ARG A 311 10.54 13.62 -5.00
CA ARG A 311 11.44 13.02 -5.99
C ARG A 311 11.91 14.03 -7.05
N ALA A 312 11.08 15.01 -7.41
CA ALA A 312 11.51 16.12 -8.28
C ALA A 312 12.57 17.00 -7.59
N ALA A 313 12.42 17.28 -6.30
CA ALA A 313 13.41 18.03 -5.52
C ALA A 313 14.73 17.25 -5.39
N GLU A 314 14.68 15.94 -5.13
CA GLU A 314 15.87 15.05 -5.12
C GLU A 314 16.59 15.03 -6.47
N ALA A 315 15.85 14.98 -7.58
CA ALA A 315 16.44 14.98 -8.92
C ALA A 315 17.13 16.33 -9.22
N ALA A 316 16.53 17.43 -8.78
CA ALA A 316 17.05 18.78 -8.96
C ALA A 316 18.33 19.03 -8.13
N THR A 317 18.39 18.51 -6.90
CA THR A 317 19.61 18.58 -6.07
C THR A 317 20.73 17.69 -6.61
N ALA A 318 20.41 16.50 -7.11
CA ALA A 318 21.39 15.58 -7.70
C ALA A 318 21.95 16.07 -9.05
N ARG A 319 21.21 16.94 -9.77
CA ARG A 319 21.60 17.50 -11.07
C ARG A 319 21.27 19.01 -11.08
N PRO A 320 22.16 19.86 -10.55
CA PRO A 320 21.89 21.30 -10.41
C PRO A 320 21.48 21.98 -11.71
N TRP A 321 21.98 21.51 -12.86
CA TRP A 321 21.64 22.04 -14.19
C TRP A 321 20.19 21.73 -14.67
N LEU A 322 19.48 20.77 -14.05
CA LEU A 322 18.08 20.46 -14.38
C LEU A 322 17.05 21.36 -13.68
N THR A 323 17.47 22.14 -12.68
CA THR A 323 16.58 23.05 -11.93
C THR A 323 15.87 24.07 -12.83
N GLY A 324 16.45 24.42 -13.97
CA GLY A 324 15.88 25.35 -14.96
C GLY A 324 14.91 24.73 -15.98
N MET A 325 14.81 23.40 -16.07
CA MET A 325 14.08 22.73 -17.16
C MET A 325 12.57 22.54 -16.87
N PHE A 326 12.16 22.69 -15.61
CA PHE A 326 10.77 22.62 -15.15
C PHE A 326 10.30 23.89 -14.45
N SER A 327 11.08 24.98 -14.53
CA SER A 327 10.67 26.29 -14.03
C SER A 327 9.53 26.81 -14.91
N ARG A 328 8.32 26.93 -14.34
CA ARG A 328 7.22 27.66 -14.97
C ARG A 328 7.66 29.10 -15.28
N PRO A 329 7.23 29.70 -16.41
CA PRO A 329 7.36 31.14 -16.57
C PRO A 329 6.37 31.80 -15.58
N GLY A 330 6.89 32.53 -14.61
CA GLY A 330 6.07 33.39 -13.74
C GLY A 330 6.27 33.18 -12.25
N LEU A 331 7.50 33.39 -11.76
CA LEU A 331 7.82 34.31 -10.67
C LEU A 331 9.34 34.39 -10.64
N GLN A 332 9.86 35.59 -10.87
CA GLN A 332 11.29 35.84 -10.87
C GLN A 332 11.90 35.33 -9.55
N PRO A 333 13.07 34.67 -9.59
CA PRO A 333 13.77 34.33 -8.36
C PRO A 333 14.22 35.63 -7.70
N GLN A 334 13.43 36.09 -6.73
CA GLN A 334 13.89 37.09 -5.80
C GLN A 334 14.99 36.43 -4.96
N GLN A 335 16.22 36.73 -5.36
CA GLN A 335 17.46 36.75 -4.59
C GLN A 335 17.59 35.70 -3.47
N VAL A 336 18.62 34.86 -3.59
CA VAL A 336 19.24 34.19 -2.45
C VAL A 336 19.65 35.27 -1.45
N ASN A 337 18.77 35.57 -0.49
CA ASN A 337 19.10 36.44 0.63
C ASN A 337 20.04 35.65 1.53
N TYR A 338 21.26 36.17 1.72
CA TYR A 338 21.93 36.00 3.00
C TYR A 338 20.89 36.31 4.07
N LEU A 339 20.46 35.32 4.87
CA LEU A 339 19.48 35.55 5.94
C LEU A 339 19.92 36.82 6.68
N ASP A 340 19.04 37.83 6.67
CA ASP A 340 19.34 39.10 7.33
C ASP A 340 19.57 38.85 8.83
N ALA A 341 20.24 39.80 9.48
CA ALA A 341 20.66 39.63 10.87
C ALA A 341 19.48 39.33 11.81
N GLU A 342 18.29 39.84 11.48
CA GLU A 342 17.06 39.62 12.21
C GLU A 342 16.50 38.21 12.01
N THR A 343 16.45 37.71 10.78
CA THR A 343 15.99 36.36 10.48
C THR A 343 16.91 35.33 11.13
N LYS A 344 18.22 35.58 11.14
CA LYS A 344 19.18 34.76 11.90
C LYS A 344 18.90 34.78 13.41
N ALA A 345 18.57 35.95 13.95
CA ALA A 345 18.24 36.08 15.36
C ALA A 345 16.92 35.34 15.70
N LEU A 346 15.89 35.46 14.87
CA LEU A 346 14.63 34.72 14.99
C LEU A 346 14.85 33.21 14.99
N ILE A 347 15.60 32.69 14.01
CA ILE A 347 15.95 31.27 13.94
C ILE A 347 16.70 30.83 15.20
N SER A 348 17.64 31.64 15.70
CA SER A 348 18.40 31.30 16.90
C SER A 348 17.52 31.23 18.16
N VAL A 349 16.52 32.11 18.29
CA VAL A 349 15.56 32.09 19.40
C VAL A 349 14.67 30.85 19.29
N LEU A 350 14.12 30.59 18.10
CA LEU A 350 13.21 29.46 17.85
C LEU A 350 13.92 28.11 18.04
N ALA A 351 15.17 27.98 17.56
CA ALA A 351 15.99 26.80 17.78
C ALA A 351 16.29 26.59 19.28
N LYS A 352 16.64 27.67 20.01
CA LYS A 352 16.87 27.56 21.45
C LYS A 352 15.59 27.24 22.22
N ALA A 353 14.46 27.78 21.80
CA ALA A 353 13.14 27.48 22.37
C ALA A 353 12.78 26.00 22.18
N ARG A 354 13.10 25.42 21.02
CA ARG A 354 12.92 23.99 20.77
C ARG A 354 13.82 23.11 21.63
N ASP A 355 15.10 23.49 21.75
CA ASP A 355 16.14 22.61 22.31
C ASP A 355 16.35 22.79 23.84
N ASP A 356 15.87 23.89 24.43
CA ASP A 356 16.00 24.21 25.86
C ASP A 356 14.63 24.55 26.49
N SER A 357 14.03 23.56 27.16
CA SER A 357 12.72 23.71 27.81
C SER A 357 12.69 24.77 28.92
N ALA A 358 13.83 25.05 29.57
CA ALA A 358 13.91 26.11 30.59
C ALA A 358 13.94 27.50 29.94
N PHE A 359 14.57 27.63 28.77
CA PHE A 359 14.47 28.84 27.95
C PHE A 359 13.06 29.02 27.38
N LEU A 360 12.42 27.94 26.92
CA LEU A 360 11.03 27.96 26.45
C LEU A 360 10.06 28.44 27.54
N ALA A 361 10.21 27.95 28.77
CA ALA A 361 9.42 28.39 29.92
C ALA A 361 9.69 29.87 30.28
N LYS A 362 10.94 30.33 30.19
CA LYS A 362 11.27 31.76 30.41
C LYS A 362 10.72 32.67 29.32
N LEU A 363 10.78 32.24 28.07
CA LEU A 363 10.15 32.93 26.95
C LEU A 363 8.64 33.00 27.16
N ALA A 364 8.08 31.98 27.83
CA ALA A 364 6.68 31.93 28.18
C ALA A 364 6.27 32.89 29.32
N ASP A 365 7.06 32.95 30.40
CA ASP A 365 6.69 33.70 31.60
C ASP A 365 7.15 35.17 31.56
N ASN A 366 8.27 35.45 30.89
CA ASN A 366 8.85 36.79 30.82
C ASN A 366 9.64 36.99 29.50
N PRO A 367 8.92 37.20 28.38
CA PRO A 367 9.51 37.27 27.06
C PRO A 367 10.50 38.43 26.92
N ASP A 368 10.21 39.60 27.49
CA ASP A 368 11.11 40.76 27.50
C ASP A 368 12.51 40.41 28.03
N LYS A 369 12.56 39.66 29.13
CA LYS A 369 13.83 39.24 29.74
C LYS A 369 14.52 38.13 28.94
N ALA A 370 13.75 37.20 28.37
CA ALA A 370 14.27 36.09 27.57
C ALA A 370 14.85 36.57 26.23
N LEU A 371 14.22 37.58 25.61
CA LEU A 371 14.58 38.11 24.31
C LEU A 371 15.63 39.24 24.37
N LYS A 372 15.94 39.76 25.57
CA LYS A 372 16.91 40.87 25.77
C LYS A 372 18.29 40.62 25.13
N ALA A 373 18.72 39.37 25.05
CA ALA A 373 20.01 38.99 24.47
C ALA A 373 20.01 38.95 22.93
N TYR A 374 18.85 39.07 22.28
CA TYR A 374 18.70 38.95 20.84
C TYR A 374 18.38 40.31 20.21
N LYS A 375 19.05 40.61 19.09
CA LYS A 375 18.78 41.82 18.31
C LYS A 375 17.58 41.55 17.40
N LEU A 376 16.40 41.89 17.90
CA LEU A 376 15.10 41.72 17.23
C LEU A 376 14.36 43.06 17.14
N THR A 377 13.65 43.30 16.04
CA THR A 377 12.72 44.42 15.94
C THR A 377 11.56 44.27 16.94
N PRO A 378 10.86 45.38 17.28
CA PRO A 378 9.65 45.32 18.09
C PRO A 378 8.60 44.36 17.51
N GLU A 379 8.45 44.32 16.18
CA GLU A 379 7.51 43.45 15.48
C GLU A 379 7.88 41.97 15.65
N ALA A 380 9.16 41.63 15.54
CA ALA A 380 9.65 40.27 15.75
C ALA A 380 9.48 39.80 17.20
N LYS A 381 9.68 40.70 18.18
CA LYS A 381 9.42 40.40 19.59
C LYS A 381 7.94 40.18 19.84
N ALA A 382 7.08 41.06 19.33
CA ALA A 382 5.64 40.92 19.46
C ALA A 382 5.13 39.61 18.84
N ALA A 383 5.68 39.18 17.70
CA ALA A 383 5.32 37.90 17.09
C ALA A 383 5.75 36.67 17.92
N LEU A 384 6.93 36.72 18.56
CA LEU A 384 7.40 35.67 19.47
C LEU A 384 6.61 35.65 20.80
N GLU A 385 6.18 36.83 21.26
CA GLU A 385 5.36 37.01 22.46
C GLU A 385 3.95 36.47 22.29
N SER A 386 3.27 36.95 21.24
CA SER A 386 1.89 36.59 20.88
C SER A 386 1.76 35.20 20.24
N GLY A 387 2.88 34.60 19.84
CA GLY A 387 2.89 33.31 19.15
C GLY A 387 2.29 33.34 17.75
N ASP A 388 2.43 34.45 17.01
CA ASP A 388 1.93 34.60 15.64
C ASP A 388 2.69 33.68 14.66
N VAL A 389 2.20 32.44 14.56
CA VAL A 389 2.76 31.39 13.70
C VAL A 389 2.82 31.83 12.24
N ARG A 390 1.82 32.57 11.75
CA ARG A 390 1.76 32.98 10.34
C ARG A 390 2.85 34.01 10.04
N TRP A 391 3.03 34.97 10.94
CA TRP A 391 4.08 35.96 10.79
C TRP A 391 5.47 35.33 10.90
N LEU A 392 5.68 34.46 11.89
CA LEU A 392 6.96 33.76 12.07
C LEU A 392 7.31 32.92 10.85
N GLU A 393 6.37 32.13 10.33
CA GLU A 393 6.59 31.29 9.14
C GLU A 393 6.85 32.10 7.86
N SER A 394 6.27 33.29 7.76
CA SER A 394 6.57 34.20 6.65
C SER A 394 8.01 34.70 6.64
N ARG A 395 8.70 34.66 7.80
CA ARG A 395 10.08 35.13 7.97
C ARG A 395 11.11 34.02 7.99
N VAL A 396 10.86 32.94 8.74
CA VAL A 396 11.85 31.87 8.96
C VAL A 396 11.57 30.61 8.14
N GLY A 397 10.47 30.58 7.39
CA GLY A 397 9.97 29.38 6.72
C GLY A 397 9.13 28.51 7.66
N VAL A 398 8.72 27.34 7.17
CA VAL A 398 7.81 26.44 7.90
C VAL A 398 8.45 25.98 9.22
N LEU A 399 7.76 26.22 10.33
CA LEU A 399 8.20 25.78 11.65
C LEU A 399 8.03 24.27 11.80
N ASP A 400 8.90 23.65 12.61
CA ASP A 400 8.73 22.24 12.94
C ASP A 400 7.49 22.02 13.82
N GLU A 401 6.93 20.82 13.71
CA GLU A 401 5.65 20.46 14.32
C GLU A 401 5.64 20.60 15.86
N PRO A 402 6.72 20.30 16.60
CA PRO A 402 6.78 20.53 18.05
C PRO A 402 6.69 22.02 18.41
N LEU A 403 7.46 22.88 17.73
CA LEU A 403 7.47 24.31 18.03
C LEU A 403 6.16 24.98 17.60
N ARG A 404 5.61 24.55 16.47
CA ARG A 404 4.28 24.99 16.00
C ARG A 404 3.18 24.59 16.98
N THR A 405 3.20 23.35 17.47
CA THR A 405 2.24 22.86 18.47
C THR A 405 2.35 23.63 19.78
N TRP A 406 3.57 23.93 20.22
CA TRP A 406 3.80 24.77 21.40
C TRP A 406 3.27 26.19 21.23
N LEU A 407 3.63 26.88 20.13
CA LEU A 407 3.14 28.24 19.82
C LEU A 407 1.60 28.28 19.79
N THR A 408 0.99 27.27 19.19
CA THR A 408 -0.48 27.16 19.07
C THR A 408 -1.14 26.87 20.42
N SER A 409 -0.52 26.04 21.26
CA SER A 409 -1.01 25.70 22.61
C SER A 409 -0.87 26.88 23.57
N ARG A 410 0.14 27.73 23.37
CA ARG A 410 0.34 28.98 24.12
C ARG A 410 -0.74 30.02 23.79
N LEU A 411 -1.05 30.21 22.51
CA LEU A 411 -2.20 31.02 22.07
C LEU A 411 -3.53 30.57 22.72
N ALA A 412 -3.69 29.28 22.98
CA ALA A 412 -4.87 28.74 23.65
C ALA A 412 -4.90 28.95 25.19
N GLN A 413 -3.76 29.30 25.80
CA GLN A 413 -3.64 29.58 27.23
C GLN A 413 -3.87 31.06 27.58
N GLU A 414 -3.77 31.97 26.61
CA GLU A 414 -4.23 33.36 26.74
C GLU A 414 -5.77 33.41 26.63
N LYS A 415 -6.43 32.95 27.70
CA LYS A 415 -7.83 33.29 27.95
C LYS A 415 -7.90 34.81 28.15
N TRP A 416 -8.66 35.49 27.29
CA TRP A 416 -9.23 36.80 27.58
C TRP A 416 -10.18 36.71 28.78
#